data_AF-A0A7Y6WVD7-F1
#
_entry.id   AF-A0A7Y6WVD7-F1
#
_cell.length_a   1.000
_cell.length_b   1.000
_cell.length_c   1.000
_cell.angle_alpha   90.00
_cell.angle_beta   90.00
_cell.angle_gamma   90.00
#
_symmetry.space_group_name_H-M   'P 1'
#
loop_
_entity.id
_entity.type
_entity.pdbx_description
1 polymer ?
#
loop_
_entity_poly.entity_id
_entity_poly.type
_entity_poly.pdbx_seq_one_letter_code
_entity_poly.pdbx_strand_id
1 'polypeptide(L)'
;MRRYVGSAFLAAGLLVGCGPSETETSTQQPQEEQQQQGLFTETDVDVATECQGILGFVNQASFNTLDAYLPSNVVHNLVNRRATSPFVSLADISSVPLVGPARLQQIEHGARDLNYIDVECYGIADGLALSHDDAAALVSLVNSVSSTELHDILPYAWNGALNLRNQRPFTSADAIANTTGIAEVSFRNLRNAATLSRPFEALIAAVNNQPVSHGGVFMARHFDWWTNLHGGQFYNFQIDSCFGIEPERVFGEQPRPYLADAAEVRAEVEATIAASERRVALDPNVKAAGLANLYALTEGRSFFGCYYGYSRDPWSGHSAAFFVDTVSGFSVYTDSYWVE
;
A
#
# COMPACT_ATOMS: atom_id res chain seq x y z
N MET A 1 17.12 44.30 28.44
CA MET A 1 18.40 44.82 28.95
C MET A 1 18.87 43.98 30.13
N ARG A 2 19.90 43.15 29.95
CA ARG A 2 21.07 43.01 30.86
C ARG A 2 22.02 41.95 30.29
N ARG A 3 23.26 42.40 30.09
CA ARG A 3 24.44 41.64 29.71
C ARG A 3 24.95 40.87 30.93
N TYR A 4 25.54 39.70 30.73
CA TYR A 4 26.70 39.27 31.49
C TYR A 4 27.77 38.71 30.54
N VAL A 5 28.90 39.41 30.56
CA VAL A 5 30.27 39.00 30.19
C VAL A 5 30.59 37.76 31.05
N GLY A 6 31.12 36.63 30.57
CA GLY A 6 32.33 36.45 29.78
C GLY A 6 33.45 35.96 30.72
N SER A 7 34.02 34.78 30.47
CA SER A 7 35.38 34.38 30.91
C SER A 7 35.79 33.11 30.18
N ALA A 8 36.73 33.27 29.26
CA ALA A 8 37.52 32.20 28.66
C ALA A 8 38.65 31.83 29.62
N PHE A 9 38.94 30.53 29.75
CA PHE A 9 40.27 30.06 30.11
C PHE A 9 40.70 29.00 29.09
N LEU A 10 41.67 29.40 28.27
CA LEU A 10 42.55 28.54 27.48
C LEU A 10 43.55 27.90 28.44
N ALA A 11 43.68 26.58 28.38
CA ALA A 11 44.89 25.88 28.80
C ALA A 11 45.25 24.85 27.73
N ALA A 12 46.22 25.21 26.89
CA ALA A 12 46.91 24.31 26.00
C ALA A 12 47.95 23.52 26.83
N GLY A 13 47.93 22.20 26.70
CA GLY A 13 48.96 21.31 27.23
C GLY A 13 49.15 20.15 26.25
N LEU A 14 50.12 20.30 25.35
CA LEU A 14 50.61 19.26 24.46
C LEU A 14 51.44 18.24 25.27
N LEU A 15 51.01 16.97 25.28
CA LEU A 15 51.93 15.84 25.41
C LEU A 15 51.55 14.77 24.38
N VAL A 16 52.56 14.40 23.62
CA VAL A 16 52.60 13.44 22.52
C VAL A 16 52.45 12.02 23.05
N GLY A 17 51.56 11.24 22.45
CA GLY A 17 51.44 9.79 22.66
C GLY A 17 50.73 9.14 21.48
N CYS A 18 51.49 8.48 20.60
CA CYS A 18 50.97 7.65 19.51
C CYS A 18 50.25 6.42 20.06
N GLY A 19 49.01 6.18 19.63
CA GLY A 19 48.24 4.95 19.88
C GLY A 19 46.78 5.20 19.51
N PRO A 20 46.10 4.25 18.83
CA PRO A 20 45.00 4.58 17.93
C PRO A 20 43.81 5.13 18.69
N SER A 21 43.28 6.25 18.19
CA SER A 21 41.97 6.77 18.59
C SER A 21 40.91 5.72 18.33
N GLU A 22 40.22 5.32 19.39
CA GLU A 22 38.90 4.71 19.30
C GLU A 22 38.00 5.70 18.56
N THR A 23 37.72 5.40 17.30
CA THR A 23 36.74 6.12 16.51
C THR A 23 35.40 5.89 17.17
N GLU A 24 34.75 6.97 17.60
CA GLU A 24 33.33 7.00 17.91
C GLU A 24 32.59 6.26 16.79
N THR A 25 31.97 5.14 17.15
CA THR A 25 31.03 4.43 16.29
C THR A 25 29.83 5.33 16.11
N SER A 26 29.93 6.26 15.15
CA SER A 26 28.78 6.85 14.50
C SER A 26 27.90 5.68 14.07
N THR A 27 26.73 5.58 14.69
CA THR A 27 25.65 4.69 14.28
C THR A 27 25.37 4.92 12.81
N GLN A 28 26.03 4.13 11.94
CA GLN A 28 25.59 3.93 10.58
C GLN A 28 24.21 3.29 10.69
N GLN A 29 23.18 4.11 10.51
CA GLN A 29 21.88 3.61 10.09
C GLN A 29 22.14 2.77 8.84
N PRO A 30 21.62 1.53 8.75
CA PRO A 30 21.67 0.78 7.50
C PRO A 30 20.82 1.54 6.47
N GLN A 31 21.45 2.36 5.63
CA GLN A 31 20.79 2.98 4.48
C GLN A 31 20.64 2.00 3.30
N GLU A 32 21.06 0.76 3.46
CA GLU A 32 21.04 -0.26 2.40
C GLU A 32 19.79 -1.15 2.40
N GLU A 33 18.93 -1.10 3.44
CA GLU A 33 17.68 -1.88 3.49
C GLU A 33 16.43 -1.09 3.01
N GLN A 34 16.53 0.22 2.81
CA GLN A 34 15.40 1.05 2.35
C GLN A 34 15.19 1.06 0.82
N GLN A 35 16.11 0.49 0.03
CA GLN A 35 15.92 0.31 -1.42
C GLN A 35 15.37 -1.07 -1.80
N GLN A 36 15.08 -1.93 -0.82
CA GLN A 36 14.59 -3.30 -1.03
C GLN A 36 13.23 -3.58 -0.37
N GLN A 37 12.43 -2.55 -0.10
CA GLN A 37 11.03 -2.74 0.33
C GLN A 37 10.11 -2.87 -0.88
N GLY A 38 9.82 -4.13 -1.20
CA GLY A 38 8.94 -4.57 -2.28
C GLY A 38 9.67 -5.55 -3.18
N LEU A 39 9.86 -6.79 -2.71
CA LEU A 39 10.07 -7.90 -3.65
C LEU A 39 8.86 -7.87 -4.58
N PHE A 40 9.07 -7.44 -5.83
CA PHE A 40 8.03 -7.42 -6.85
C PHE A 40 7.40 -8.82 -6.89
N THR A 41 6.15 -8.94 -6.47
CA THR A 41 5.37 -10.18 -6.69
C THR A 41 4.87 -10.18 -8.14
N GLU A 42 4.27 -11.27 -8.63
CA GLU A 42 3.64 -11.25 -9.97
C GLU A 42 2.60 -10.12 -10.13
N THR A 43 2.08 -9.57 -9.02
CA THR A 43 1.03 -8.54 -9.00
C THR A 43 1.53 -7.17 -8.54
N ASP A 44 2.59 -7.10 -7.73
CA ASP A 44 3.30 -5.86 -7.41
C ASP A 44 4.47 -5.67 -8.37
N VAL A 45 4.16 -5.44 -9.64
CA VAL A 45 5.12 -5.04 -10.68
C VAL A 45 5.00 -3.55 -10.99
N ASP A 46 6.03 -2.92 -11.52
CA ASP A 46 5.97 -1.52 -11.99
C ASP A 46 5.48 -1.38 -13.43
N VAL A 47 5.16 -2.50 -14.09
CA VAL A 47 4.59 -2.57 -15.45
C VAL A 47 3.40 -3.51 -15.49
N ALA A 48 2.19 -2.97 -15.65
CA ALA A 48 0.99 -3.75 -15.90
C ALA A 48 1.15 -4.64 -17.15
N THR A 49 0.47 -5.79 -17.19
CA THR A 49 0.58 -6.78 -18.27
C THR A 49 0.34 -6.16 -19.65
N GLU A 50 -0.66 -5.29 -19.76
CA GLU A 50 -1.07 -4.56 -20.95
C GLU A 50 0.03 -3.59 -21.43
N CYS A 51 0.90 -3.16 -20.53
CA CYS A 51 2.00 -2.24 -20.81
C CYS A 51 3.38 -2.92 -20.95
N GLN A 52 3.45 -4.26 -20.88
CA GLN A 52 4.72 -5.01 -21.02
C GLN A 52 5.44 -4.73 -22.35
N GLY A 53 4.70 -4.30 -23.37
CA GLY A 53 5.23 -3.83 -24.64
C GLY A 53 6.26 -2.71 -24.51
N ILE A 54 6.20 -1.87 -23.46
CA ILE A 54 7.20 -0.83 -23.19
C ILE A 54 8.59 -1.45 -23.00
N LEU A 55 8.69 -2.53 -22.22
CA LEU A 55 9.93 -3.27 -22.04
C LEU A 55 10.35 -3.95 -23.35
N GLY A 56 9.38 -4.48 -24.10
CA GLY A 56 9.60 -5.05 -25.43
C GLY A 56 10.27 -4.05 -26.38
N PHE A 57 9.76 -2.82 -26.42
CA PHE A 57 10.28 -1.75 -27.27
C PHE A 57 11.74 -1.43 -26.91
N VAL A 58 12.05 -1.18 -25.64
CA VAL A 58 13.41 -0.85 -25.21
C VAL A 58 14.38 -2.02 -25.40
N ASN A 59 13.92 -3.27 -25.28
CA ASN A 59 14.78 -4.44 -25.45
C ASN A 59 15.03 -4.82 -26.92
N GLN A 60 14.08 -4.57 -27.82
CA GLN A 60 14.11 -5.11 -29.19
C GLN A 60 14.38 -4.05 -30.27
N ALA A 61 13.99 -2.79 -30.05
CA ALA A 61 14.11 -1.75 -31.07
C ALA A 61 15.59 -1.50 -31.46
N SER A 62 15.84 -1.21 -32.73
CA SER A 62 17.20 -0.88 -33.19
C SER A 62 17.69 0.44 -32.59
N PHE A 63 19.01 0.69 -32.62
CA PHE A 63 19.57 1.97 -32.19
C PHE A 63 18.88 3.15 -32.90
N ASN A 64 18.78 3.08 -34.24
CA ASN A 64 18.17 4.14 -35.04
C ASN A 64 16.67 4.33 -34.72
N THR A 65 15.99 3.25 -34.35
CA THR A 65 14.59 3.31 -33.94
C THR A 65 14.45 4.05 -32.61
N LEU A 66 15.30 3.73 -31.62
CA LEU A 66 15.29 4.42 -30.32
C LEU A 66 15.72 5.89 -30.45
N ASP A 67 16.69 6.18 -31.31
CA ASP A 67 17.23 7.53 -31.56
C ASP A 67 16.23 8.48 -32.22
N ALA A 68 15.20 7.93 -32.89
CA ALA A 68 14.08 8.73 -33.38
C ALA A 68 13.22 9.33 -32.25
N TYR A 69 13.22 8.72 -31.06
CA TYR A 69 12.39 9.11 -29.92
C TYR A 69 13.19 9.65 -28.73
N LEU A 70 14.47 9.29 -28.62
CA LEU A 70 15.34 9.59 -27.49
C LEU A 70 16.63 10.25 -27.95
N PRO A 71 17.27 11.09 -27.11
CA PRO A 71 18.61 11.61 -27.39
C PRO A 71 19.64 10.48 -27.55
N SER A 72 20.56 10.61 -28.51
CA SER A 72 21.51 9.54 -28.86
C SER A 72 22.39 9.05 -27.71
N ASN A 73 22.75 9.92 -26.77
CA ASN A 73 23.50 9.53 -25.57
C ASN A 73 22.68 8.62 -24.63
N VAL A 74 21.36 8.87 -24.51
CA VAL A 74 20.44 7.98 -23.78
C VAL A 74 20.34 6.63 -24.49
N VAL A 75 20.20 6.64 -25.82
CA VAL A 75 20.13 5.41 -26.61
C VAL A 75 21.40 4.57 -26.47
N HIS A 76 22.58 5.18 -26.54
CA HIS A 76 23.84 4.48 -26.28
C HIS A 76 23.85 3.80 -24.91
N ASN A 77 23.42 4.50 -23.86
CA ASN A 77 23.37 3.94 -22.51
C ASN A 77 22.38 2.76 -22.42
N LEU A 78 21.18 2.91 -22.99
CA LEU A 78 20.17 1.84 -23.01
C LEU A 78 20.63 0.61 -23.79
N VAL A 79 21.21 0.80 -24.98
CA VAL A 79 21.70 -0.29 -25.83
C VAL A 79 22.87 -1.02 -25.17
N ASN A 80 23.80 -0.29 -24.55
CA ASN A 80 24.91 -0.89 -23.81
C ASN A 80 24.41 -1.68 -22.59
N ARG A 81 23.43 -1.14 -21.85
CA ARG A 81 22.84 -1.79 -20.68
C ARG A 81 22.09 -3.07 -21.05
N ARG A 82 21.24 -3.04 -22.08
CA ARG A 82 20.47 -4.23 -22.50
C ARG A 82 21.34 -5.33 -23.13
N ALA A 83 22.49 -4.96 -23.71
CA ALA A 83 23.45 -5.93 -24.23
C ALA A 83 24.07 -6.82 -23.13
N THR A 84 24.06 -6.35 -21.87
CA THR A 84 24.48 -7.14 -20.71
C THR A 84 23.33 -8.00 -20.18
N SER A 85 22.14 -7.41 -20.05
CA SER A 85 20.92 -8.12 -19.63
C SER A 85 19.69 -7.33 -20.08
N PRO A 86 18.65 -7.97 -20.64
CA PRO A 86 17.40 -7.29 -20.96
C PRO A 86 16.78 -6.60 -19.74
N PHE A 87 16.07 -5.49 -19.98
CA PHE A 87 15.29 -4.82 -18.95
C PHE A 87 14.07 -5.66 -18.56
N VAL A 88 13.80 -5.74 -17.26
CA VAL A 88 12.66 -6.49 -16.69
C VAL A 88 11.64 -5.60 -15.97
N SER A 89 11.93 -4.30 -15.83
CA SER A 89 11.09 -3.34 -15.11
C SER A 89 11.34 -1.90 -15.58
N LEU A 90 10.42 -0.98 -15.29
CA LEU A 90 10.64 0.46 -15.53
C LEU A 90 11.71 1.04 -14.60
N ALA A 91 11.78 0.54 -13.36
CA ALA A 91 12.82 0.89 -12.41
C ALA A 91 14.22 0.57 -12.99
N ASP A 92 14.39 -0.59 -13.63
CA ASP A 92 15.64 -0.98 -14.28
C ASP A 92 15.98 -0.04 -15.45
N ILE A 93 14.99 0.35 -16.26
CA ILE A 93 15.16 1.34 -17.32
C ILE A 93 15.55 2.71 -16.74
N SER A 94 14.89 3.16 -15.68
CA SER A 94 15.16 4.44 -15.02
C SER A 94 16.52 4.50 -14.32
N SER A 95 17.08 3.35 -13.95
CA SER A 95 18.43 3.25 -13.38
C SER A 95 19.53 3.59 -14.39
N VAL A 96 19.21 3.57 -15.68
CA VAL A 96 20.16 3.89 -16.75
C VAL A 96 20.48 5.39 -16.73
N PRO A 97 21.76 5.78 -16.84
CA PRO A 97 22.13 7.18 -16.81
C PRO A 97 21.37 8.01 -17.85
N LEU A 98 20.83 9.13 -17.38
CA LEU A 98 20.04 10.11 -18.15
C LEU A 98 18.62 9.65 -18.52
N VAL A 99 18.12 8.54 -17.94
CA VAL A 99 16.74 8.08 -18.10
C VAL A 99 15.89 8.54 -16.92
N GLY A 100 15.48 9.81 -16.96
CA GLY A 100 14.50 10.35 -16.02
C GLY A 100 13.05 10.21 -16.52
N PRO A 101 12.05 10.74 -15.77
CA PRO A 101 10.63 10.63 -16.11
C PRO A 101 10.28 11.07 -17.53
N ALA A 102 10.88 12.17 -18.01
CA ALA A 102 10.65 12.65 -19.37
C ALA A 102 11.12 11.65 -20.44
N ARG A 103 12.17 10.86 -20.17
CA ARG A 103 12.64 9.82 -21.09
C ARG A 103 11.78 8.58 -21.04
N LEU A 104 11.23 8.23 -19.87
CA LEU A 104 10.22 7.16 -19.76
C LEU A 104 8.99 7.49 -20.60
N GLN A 105 8.49 8.74 -20.55
CA GLN A 105 7.38 9.19 -21.39
C GLN A 105 7.69 9.10 -22.90
N GLN A 106 8.92 9.45 -23.30
CA GLN A 106 9.35 9.30 -24.71
C GLN A 106 9.46 7.84 -25.14
N ILE A 107 9.92 6.96 -24.24
CA ILE A 107 9.96 5.52 -24.46
C ILE A 107 8.53 4.98 -24.64
N GLU A 108 7.59 5.35 -23.78
CA GLU A 108 6.20 4.96 -23.89
C GLU A 108 5.60 5.42 -25.23
N HIS A 109 5.83 6.69 -25.60
CA HIS A 109 5.37 7.23 -26.87
C HIS A 109 5.91 6.44 -28.08
N GLY A 110 7.21 6.12 -28.09
CA GLY A 110 7.81 5.30 -29.15
C GLY A 110 7.27 3.87 -29.18
N ALA A 111 7.02 3.27 -28.02
CA ALA A 111 6.39 1.96 -27.91
C ALA A 111 4.97 1.97 -28.51
N ARG A 112 4.20 3.04 -28.25
CA ARG A 112 2.84 3.22 -28.77
C ARG A 112 2.83 3.43 -30.28
N ASP A 113 3.66 4.33 -30.79
CA ASP A 113 3.74 4.64 -32.22
C ASP A 113 4.13 3.43 -33.07
N LEU A 114 4.93 2.52 -32.50
CA LEU A 114 5.40 1.31 -33.17
C LEU A 114 4.58 0.07 -32.81
N ASN A 115 3.42 0.24 -32.17
CA ASN A 115 2.46 -0.82 -31.82
C ASN A 115 3.04 -1.92 -30.91
N TYR A 116 3.98 -1.58 -30.04
CA TYR A 116 4.40 -2.47 -28.94
C TYR A 116 3.37 -2.50 -27.82
N ILE A 117 2.69 -1.37 -27.59
CA ILE A 117 1.54 -1.25 -26.69
C ILE A 117 0.33 -0.75 -27.48
N ASP A 118 -0.86 -1.11 -27.04
CA ASP A 118 -2.13 -0.71 -27.64
C ASP A 118 -2.95 0.19 -26.71
N VAL A 119 -4.26 0.27 -26.99
CA VAL A 119 -5.20 1.10 -26.24
C VAL A 119 -5.44 0.60 -24.80
N GLU A 120 -5.12 -0.65 -24.47
CA GLU A 120 -5.35 -1.18 -23.12
C GLU A 120 -4.28 -0.70 -22.11
N CYS A 121 -3.09 -0.33 -22.60
CA CYS A 121 -2.08 0.33 -21.80
C CYS A 121 -2.40 1.82 -21.61
N TYR A 122 -2.72 2.21 -20.38
CA TYR A 122 -2.97 3.61 -20.00
C TYR A 122 -1.74 4.48 -20.26
N GLY A 123 -0.55 3.98 -19.91
CA GLY A 123 0.71 4.68 -20.02
C GLY A 123 1.47 4.73 -18.70
N ILE A 124 2.51 5.56 -18.63
CA ILE A 124 3.36 5.72 -17.45
C ILE A 124 2.88 6.90 -16.60
N ALA A 125 2.56 6.66 -15.33
CA ALA A 125 2.27 7.68 -14.33
C ALA A 125 3.21 7.51 -13.12
N ASP A 126 3.99 8.56 -12.82
CA ASP A 126 4.93 8.62 -11.68
C ASP A 126 5.79 7.35 -11.49
N GLY A 127 6.40 6.88 -12.58
CA GLY A 127 7.29 5.70 -12.58
C GLY A 127 6.58 4.35 -12.75
N LEU A 128 5.24 4.31 -12.82
CA LEU A 128 4.46 3.09 -12.98
C LEU A 128 3.77 3.05 -14.34
N ALA A 129 3.90 1.95 -15.07
CA ALA A 129 3.07 1.66 -16.23
C ALA A 129 1.76 0.99 -15.81
N LEU A 130 0.64 1.65 -16.06
CA LEU A 130 -0.70 1.24 -15.63
C LEU A 130 -1.53 0.71 -16.79
N SER A 131 -2.42 -0.24 -16.51
CA SER A 131 -3.56 -0.52 -17.40
C SER A 131 -4.67 0.52 -17.19
N HIS A 132 -5.62 0.60 -18.11
CA HIS A 132 -6.81 1.44 -17.91
C HIS A 132 -7.63 1.00 -16.68
N ASP A 133 -7.70 -0.30 -16.41
CA ASP A 133 -8.39 -0.84 -15.24
C ASP A 133 -7.68 -0.47 -13.93
N ASP A 134 -6.35 -0.45 -13.91
CA ASP A 134 -5.58 0.00 -12.74
C ASP A 134 -5.81 1.48 -12.48
N ALA A 135 -5.74 2.31 -13.54
CA ALA A 135 -5.99 3.74 -13.45
C ALA A 135 -7.42 4.04 -12.95
N ALA A 136 -8.43 3.31 -13.45
CA ALA A 136 -9.81 3.47 -13.02
C ALA A 136 -10.01 3.06 -11.56
N ALA A 137 -9.44 1.93 -11.12
CA ALA A 137 -9.53 1.49 -9.74
C ALA A 137 -8.80 2.44 -8.78
N LEU A 138 -7.66 2.98 -9.18
CA LEU A 138 -6.95 3.98 -8.40
C LEU A 138 -7.80 5.24 -8.19
N VAL A 139 -8.43 5.74 -9.25
CA VAL A 139 -9.35 6.89 -9.17
C VAL A 139 -10.54 6.58 -8.28
N SER A 140 -11.13 5.38 -8.42
CA SER A 140 -12.25 4.92 -7.59
C SER A 140 -11.86 4.86 -6.10
N LEU A 141 -10.73 4.24 -5.79
CA LEU A 141 -10.15 4.14 -4.45
C LEU A 141 -9.97 5.54 -3.86
N VAL A 142 -9.16 6.37 -4.51
CA VAL A 142 -8.79 7.69 -3.98
C VAL A 142 -10.01 8.57 -3.78
N ASN A 143 -11.07 8.43 -4.56
CA ASN A 143 -12.30 9.21 -4.37
C ASN A 143 -13.23 8.69 -3.26
N SER A 144 -13.11 7.43 -2.86
CA SER A 144 -14.08 6.76 -1.96
C SER A 144 -13.54 6.45 -0.56
N VAL A 145 -12.24 6.15 -0.41
CA VAL A 145 -11.68 5.71 0.89
C VAL A 145 -11.75 6.80 1.96
N SER A 146 -11.79 6.40 3.23
CA SER A 146 -11.86 7.32 4.36
C SER A 146 -10.56 8.12 4.54
N SER A 147 -10.59 9.20 5.33
CA SER A 147 -9.37 9.93 5.66
C SER A 147 -8.40 9.07 6.46
N THR A 148 -8.93 8.23 7.35
CA THR A 148 -8.15 7.31 8.17
C THR A 148 -7.43 6.29 7.29
N GLU A 149 -8.17 5.67 6.37
CA GLU A 149 -7.63 4.69 5.44
C GLU A 149 -6.60 5.30 4.48
N LEU A 150 -6.80 6.55 4.00
CA LEU A 150 -5.77 7.24 3.23
C LEU A 150 -4.46 7.37 4.01
N HIS A 151 -4.52 7.64 5.31
CA HIS A 151 -3.32 7.73 6.16
C HIS A 151 -2.67 6.36 6.39
N ASP A 152 -3.47 5.30 6.51
CA ASP A 152 -2.96 3.94 6.64
C ASP A 152 -2.27 3.45 5.35
N ILE A 153 -2.78 3.83 4.17
CA ILE A 153 -2.15 3.55 2.86
C ILE A 153 -0.89 4.42 2.64
N LEU A 154 -0.89 5.64 3.18
CA LEU A 154 0.16 6.64 2.99
C LEU A 154 0.83 7.06 4.31
N PRO A 155 1.43 6.13 5.08
CA PRO A 155 1.90 6.42 6.43
C PRO A 155 3.00 7.49 6.47
N TYR A 156 3.80 7.57 5.40
CA TYR A 156 4.91 8.54 5.27
C TYR A 156 4.58 9.75 4.39
N ALA A 157 3.38 9.82 3.82
CA ALA A 157 2.94 10.90 2.93
C ALA A 157 1.70 11.60 3.47
N TRP A 158 1.72 11.97 4.76
CA TRP A 158 0.61 12.60 5.47
C TRP A 158 0.04 13.83 4.74
N ASN A 159 0.91 14.73 4.27
CA ASN A 159 0.49 15.91 3.51
C ASN A 159 -0.10 15.53 2.14
N GLY A 160 0.41 14.46 1.52
CA GLY A 160 -0.14 13.90 0.29
C GLY A 160 -1.56 13.36 0.49
N ALA A 161 -1.78 12.55 1.53
CA ALA A 161 -3.10 12.06 1.92
C ALA A 161 -4.11 13.19 2.16
N LEU A 162 -3.69 14.24 2.89
CA LEU A 162 -4.51 15.43 3.12
C LEU A 162 -4.88 16.15 1.81
N ASN A 163 -3.90 16.34 0.93
CA ASN A 163 -4.11 17.01 -0.35
C ASN A 163 -5.02 16.20 -1.27
N LEU A 164 -4.83 14.88 -1.36
CA LEU A 164 -5.72 13.99 -2.10
C LEU A 164 -7.16 14.16 -1.60
N ARG A 165 -7.39 14.06 -0.29
CA ARG A 165 -8.74 14.22 0.29
C ARG A 165 -9.38 15.56 -0.09
N ASN A 166 -8.63 16.66 0.01
CA ASN A 166 -9.15 18.01 -0.23
C ASN A 166 -9.38 18.31 -1.72
N GLN A 167 -8.71 17.59 -2.62
CA GLN A 167 -8.78 17.81 -4.07
C GLN A 167 -9.77 16.86 -4.79
N ARG A 168 -10.40 15.93 -4.06
CA ARG A 168 -11.47 15.10 -4.61
C ARG A 168 -12.60 15.94 -5.23
N PRO A 169 -13.26 15.48 -6.31
CA PRO A 169 -13.00 14.22 -7.00
C PRO A 169 -11.88 14.32 -8.04
N PHE A 170 -11.07 13.27 -8.15
CA PHE A 170 -10.13 13.06 -9.26
C PHE A 170 -10.81 12.38 -10.44
N THR A 171 -10.34 12.67 -11.65
CA THR A 171 -10.84 12.06 -12.90
C THR A 171 -9.81 11.21 -13.63
N SER A 172 -8.53 11.25 -13.22
CA SER A 172 -7.45 10.47 -13.84
C SER A 172 -6.36 10.10 -12.84
N ALA A 173 -5.61 9.04 -13.16
CA ALA A 173 -4.45 8.61 -12.40
C ALA A 173 -3.32 9.66 -12.43
N ASP A 174 -3.13 10.38 -13.54
CA ASP A 174 -2.16 11.47 -13.63
C ASP A 174 -2.46 12.62 -12.67
N ALA A 175 -3.72 12.97 -12.46
CA ALA A 175 -4.08 14.03 -11.51
C ALA A 175 -3.74 13.62 -10.07
N ILE A 176 -3.91 12.34 -9.75
CA ILE A 176 -3.52 11.77 -8.45
C ILE A 176 -1.98 11.79 -8.31
N ALA A 177 -1.26 11.30 -9.31
CA ALA A 177 0.20 11.30 -9.37
C ALA A 177 0.79 12.71 -9.20
N ASN A 178 0.19 13.72 -9.84
CA ASN A 178 0.65 15.11 -9.78
C ASN A 178 0.23 15.85 -8.49
N THR A 179 -0.46 15.18 -7.56
CA THR A 179 -0.85 15.80 -6.30
C THR A 179 0.38 16.08 -5.44
N THR A 180 0.52 17.32 -4.94
CA THR A 180 1.65 17.69 -4.09
C THR A 180 1.74 16.79 -2.86
N GLY A 181 2.91 16.20 -2.63
CA GLY A 181 3.14 15.25 -1.53
C GLY A 181 2.86 13.80 -1.90
N ILE A 182 2.45 13.53 -3.14
CA ILE A 182 2.46 12.20 -3.75
C ILE A 182 3.71 12.10 -4.63
N ALA A 183 4.44 11.02 -4.47
CA ALA A 183 5.63 10.64 -5.23
C ALA A 183 5.57 9.14 -5.50
N GLU A 184 6.49 8.62 -6.32
CA GLU A 184 6.42 7.26 -6.89
C GLU A 184 6.04 6.17 -5.88
N VAL A 185 6.67 6.15 -4.70
CA VAL A 185 6.36 5.16 -3.65
C VAL A 185 4.93 5.31 -3.11
N SER A 186 4.49 6.54 -2.87
CA SER A 186 3.12 6.83 -2.41
C SER A 186 2.08 6.49 -3.48
N PHE A 187 2.38 6.80 -4.74
CA PHE A 187 1.53 6.47 -5.87
C PHE A 187 1.43 4.95 -6.06
N ARG A 188 2.54 4.22 -5.92
CA ARG A 188 2.58 2.76 -5.92
C ARG A 188 1.76 2.16 -4.78
N ASN A 189 1.86 2.70 -3.57
CA ASN A 189 1.04 2.23 -2.45
C ASN A 189 -0.46 2.39 -2.73
N LEU A 190 -0.88 3.52 -3.30
CA LEU A 190 -2.28 3.73 -3.69
C LEU A 190 -2.70 2.75 -4.80
N ARG A 191 -1.86 2.52 -5.81
CA ARG A 191 -2.11 1.53 -6.86
C ARG A 191 -2.27 0.14 -6.28
N ASN A 192 -1.33 -0.28 -5.42
CA ASN A 192 -1.35 -1.58 -4.77
C ASN A 192 -2.61 -1.76 -3.91
N ALA A 193 -2.96 -0.72 -3.15
CA ALA A 193 -4.21 -0.69 -2.39
C ALA A 193 -5.44 -0.76 -3.31
N ALA A 194 -5.41 -0.25 -4.54
CA ALA A 194 -6.56 -0.29 -5.44
C ALA A 194 -6.73 -1.62 -6.19
N THR A 195 -5.68 -2.44 -6.31
CA THR A 195 -5.67 -3.56 -7.27
C THR A 195 -5.34 -4.91 -6.65
N LEU A 196 -4.47 -4.98 -5.64
CA LEU A 196 -3.96 -6.27 -5.15
C LEU A 196 -5.01 -7.11 -4.40
N SER A 197 -6.04 -6.49 -3.85
CA SER A 197 -7.10 -7.12 -3.04
C SER A 197 -8.37 -7.47 -3.81
N ARG A 198 -8.44 -7.23 -5.13
CA ARG A 198 -9.67 -7.46 -5.93
C ARG A 198 -10.26 -8.86 -5.76
N PRO A 199 -9.49 -9.97 -5.77
CA PRO A 199 -10.07 -11.29 -5.53
C PRO A 199 -10.68 -11.43 -4.13
N PHE A 200 -10.05 -10.86 -3.11
CA PHE A 200 -10.60 -10.86 -1.75
C PHE A 200 -11.84 -9.96 -1.64
N GLU A 201 -11.87 -8.81 -2.30
CA GLU A 201 -13.05 -7.94 -2.38
C GLU A 201 -14.24 -8.62 -3.09
N ALA A 202 -13.98 -9.44 -4.12
CA ALA A 202 -15.02 -10.24 -4.76
C ALA A 202 -15.63 -11.28 -3.80
N LEU A 203 -14.80 -11.88 -2.94
CA LEU A 203 -15.27 -12.77 -1.87
C LEU A 203 -16.08 -12.01 -0.82
N ILE A 204 -15.62 -10.84 -0.38
CA ILE A 204 -16.38 -9.95 0.53
C ILE A 204 -17.74 -9.60 -0.07
N ALA A 205 -17.79 -9.23 -1.35
CA ALA A 205 -19.04 -8.92 -2.04
C ALA A 205 -19.98 -10.14 -2.08
N ALA A 206 -19.44 -11.35 -2.31
CA ALA A 206 -20.23 -12.57 -2.28
C ALA A 206 -20.80 -12.88 -0.88
N VAL A 207 -20.03 -12.65 0.18
CA VAL A 207 -20.47 -12.76 1.59
C VAL A 207 -21.59 -11.75 1.88
N ASN A 208 -21.36 -10.47 1.54
CA ASN A 208 -22.30 -9.39 1.83
C ASN A 208 -23.61 -9.47 1.02
N ASN A 209 -23.61 -10.14 -0.14
CA ASN A 209 -24.81 -10.35 -0.96
C ASN A 209 -25.69 -11.50 -0.47
N GLN A 210 -25.31 -12.20 0.60
CA GLN A 210 -26.14 -13.28 1.13
C GLN A 210 -27.44 -12.75 1.77
N PRO A 211 -28.54 -13.53 1.72
CA PRO A 211 -29.78 -13.14 2.36
C PRO A 211 -29.61 -12.93 3.87
N VAL A 212 -30.10 -11.78 4.35
CA VAL A 212 -30.18 -11.46 5.77
C VAL A 212 -31.52 -11.92 6.35
N SER A 213 -31.49 -12.88 7.27
CA SER A 213 -32.61 -13.16 8.19
C SER A 213 -32.08 -13.30 9.62
N HIS A 214 -32.76 -12.64 10.58
CA HIS A 214 -32.54 -12.62 12.04
C HIS A 214 -31.06 -12.61 12.54
N GLY A 215 -30.13 -12.24 11.68
CA GLY A 215 -28.69 -12.23 11.91
C GLY A 215 -27.99 -11.99 10.57
N GLY A 216 -26.72 -11.63 10.61
CA GLY A 216 -25.96 -11.34 9.41
C GLY A 216 -24.48 -11.38 9.69
N VAL A 217 -23.73 -11.54 8.61
CA VAL A 217 -22.32 -11.20 8.59
C VAL A 217 -22.13 -10.06 7.60
N PHE A 218 -21.17 -9.21 7.90
CA PHE A 218 -20.72 -8.17 7.00
C PHE A 218 -19.20 -8.15 7.04
N MET A 219 -18.61 -7.96 5.87
CA MET A 219 -17.18 -7.77 5.73
C MET A 219 -16.90 -6.51 4.94
N ALA A 220 -15.79 -5.85 5.22
CA ALA A 220 -15.31 -4.76 4.40
C ALA A 220 -13.79 -4.78 4.30
N ARG A 221 -13.28 -4.42 3.11
CA ARG A 221 -11.87 -4.11 2.93
C ARG A 221 -11.62 -2.63 3.20
N HIS A 222 -12.47 -1.77 2.63
CA HIS A 222 -12.39 -0.31 2.77
C HIS A 222 -13.38 0.14 3.84
N PHE A 223 -12.88 0.73 4.92
CA PHE A 223 -13.70 1.21 6.04
C PHE A 223 -12.94 2.27 6.84
N ASP A 224 -13.64 2.97 7.74
CA ASP A 224 -13.04 3.92 8.65
C ASP A 224 -12.98 3.32 10.04
N TRP A 225 -11.86 2.68 10.40
CA TRP A 225 -11.71 2.04 11.69
C TRP A 225 -11.84 3.04 12.85
N TRP A 226 -11.40 4.29 12.66
CA TRP A 226 -11.51 5.32 13.68
C TRP A 226 -12.98 5.66 13.96
N THR A 227 -13.75 5.88 12.90
CA THR A 227 -15.19 6.12 12.99
C THR A 227 -15.95 4.89 13.49
N ASN A 228 -15.56 3.68 13.11
CA ASN A 228 -16.19 2.46 13.61
C ASN A 228 -15.97 2.28 15.11
N LEU A 229 -14.75 2.55 15.61
CA LEU A 229 -14.41 2.41 17.03
C LEU A 229 -15.04 3.51 17.90
N HIS A 230 -15.10 4.76 17.41
CA HIS A 230 -15.52 5.92 18.21
C HIS A 230 -16.94 6.45 17.90
N GLY A 231 -17.46 6.15 16.71
CA GLY A 231 -18.74 6.65 16.21
C GLY A 231 -19.95 5.82 16.63
N GLY A 232 -19.73 4.62 17.20
CA GLY A 232 -20.76 3.69 17.64
C GLY A 232 -21.58 4.10 18.87
N GLN A 233 -21.88 5.39 19.07
CA GLN A 233 -22.60 5.91 20.26
C GLN A 233 -24.01 5.34 20.48
N PHE A 234 -24.56 4.58 19.53
CA PHE A 234 -25.93 4.06 19.58
C PHE A 234 -26.06 2.68 20.23
N TYR A 235 -24.96 1.93 20.34
CA TYR A 235 -24.92 0.64 21.03
C TYR A 235 -23.77 0.69 22.04
N ASN A 236 -23.97 0.18 23.25
CA ASN A 236 -22.89 0.07 24.25
C ASN A 236 -21.91 -1.04 23.81
N PHE A 237 -21.21 -0.84 22.70
CA PHE A 237 -20.11 -1.71 22.26
C PHE A 237 -19.03 -1.66 23.33
N GLN A 238 -18.76 -2.82 23.90
CA GLN A 238 -17.63 -3.03 24.78
C GLN A 238 -16.46 -3.44 23.89
N ILE A 239 -15.34 -2.75 24.07
CA ILE A 239 -14.08 -3.18 23.49
C ILE A 239 -13.67 -4.42 24.26
N ASP A 240 -13.39 -5.52 23.56
CA ASP A 240 -12.95 -6.76 24.19
C ASP A 240 -11.42 -6.79 24.27
N SER A 241 -10.76 -6.33 23.19
CA SER A 241 -9.31 -6.11 23.18
C SER A 241 -8.88 -5.25 21.99
N CYS A 242 -7.84 -4.44 22.16
CA CYS A 242 -7.15 -3.76 21.07
C CYS A 242 -5.65 -4.12 21.08
N PHE A 243 -4.98 -3.97 19.93
CA PHE A 243 -3.57 -4.30 19.74
C PHE A 243 -2.91 -3.39 18.73
N GLY A 244 -1.66 -3.00 19.00
CA GLY A 244 -0.90 -2.12 18.09
C GLY A 244 -1.42 -0.69 17.97
N ILE A 245 -2.51 -0.36 18.66
CA ILE A 245 -3.06 0.99 18.73
C ILE A 245 -2.53 1.66 19.99
N GLU A 246 -2.04 2.88 19.86
CA GLU A 246 -1.57 3.68 20.99
C GLU A 246 -2.68 3.77 22.06
N PRO A 247 -2.39 3.54 23.36
CA PRO A 247 -3.39 3.57 24.43
C PRO A 247 -4.17 4.89 24.49
N GLU A 248 -3.58 6.00 24.04
CA GLU A 248 -4.23 7.32 23.96
C GLU A 248 -5.36 7.39 22.93
N ARG A 249 -5.37 6.47 21.96
CA ARG A 249 -6.38 6.34 20.91
C ARG A 249 -7.49 5.33 21.26
N VAL A 250 -7.40 4.66 22.40
CA VAL A 250 -8.40 3.69 22.88
C VAL A 250 -8.80 4.07 24.30
N PHE A 251 -10.04 4.52 24.51
CA PHE A 251 -10.48 4.91 25.83
C PHE A 251 -10.68 3.69 26.75
N GLY A 252 -9.89 3.58 27.81
CA GLY A 252 -10.22 2.76 28.99
C GLY A 252 -9.72 1.32 29.01
N GLU A 253 -9.17 0.80 27.91
CA GLU A 253 -8.56 -0.54 27.86
C GLU A 253 -7.06 -0.47 27.56
N GLN A 254 -6.28 -1.30 28.25
CA GLN A 254 -4.86 -1.45 27.95
C GLN A 254 -4.73 -2.36 26.72
N PRO A 255 -4.16 -1.88 25.59
CA PRO A 255 -3.97 -2.71 24.42
C PRO A 255 -3.09 -3.92 24.78
N ARG A 256 -3.40 -5.09 24.23
CA ARG A 256 -2.54 -6.28 24.39
C ARG A 256 -1.16 -5.97 23.77
N PRO A 257 -0.06 -6.51 24.34
CA PRO A 257 1.29 -6.04 24.04
C PRO A 257 1.84 -6.50 22.68
N TYR A 258 1.13 -7.36 21.95
CA TYR A 258 1.56 -7.91 20.66
C TYR A 258 0.54 -7.59 19.56
N LEU A 259 1.05 -7.38 18.34
CA LEU A 259 0.26 -7.22 17.12
C LEU A 259 -0.43 -8.54 16.75
N ALA A 260 -1.53 -8.47 15.99
CA ALA A 260 -2.08 -9.65 15.35
C ALA A 260 -1.13 -10.12 14.24
N ASP A 261 -1.04 -11.44 14.07
CA ASP A 261 -0.31 -12.05 12.96
C ASP A 261 -1.26 -12.45 11.83
N ALA A 262 -0.69 -12.97 10.74
CA ALA A 262 -1.44 -13.44 9.58
C ALA A 262 -2.45 -14.55 9.93
N ALA A 263 -2.12 -15.43 10.88
CA ALA A 263 -2.98 -16.55 11.24
C ALA A 263 -4.24 -16.07 11.96
N GLU A 264 -4.10 -15.08 12.84
CA GLU A 264 -5.22 -14.45 13.54
C GLU A 264 -6.20 -13.77 12.57
N VAL A 265 -5.69 -12.98 11.61
CA VAL A 265 -6.53 -12.34 10.58
C VAL A 265 -7.26 -13.37 9.73
N ARG A 266 -6.56 -14.41 9.27
CA ARG A 266 -7.14 -15.47 8.43
C ARG A 266 -8.21 -16.25 9.18
N ALA A 267 -7.98 -16.59 10.45
CA ALA A 267 -8.93 -17.31 11.27
C ALA A 267 -10.23 -16.52 11.47
N GLU A 268 -10.14 -15.21 11.72
CA GLU A 268 -11.31 -14.34 11.88
C GLU A 268 -12.14 -14.23 10.59
N VAL A 269 -11.47 -14.07 9.45
CA VAL A 269 -12.13 -14.04 8.14
C VAL A 269 -12.80 -15.38 7.83
N GLU A 270 -12.11 -16.49 8.05
CA GLU A 270 -12.68 -17.83 7.81
C GLU A 270 -13.86 -18.14 8.72
N ALA A 271 -13.80 -17.73 9.99
CA ALA A 271 -14.93 -17.85 10.91
C ALA A 271 -16.15 -17.06 10.43
N THR A 272 -15.92 -15.83 9.94
CA THR A 272 -16.97 -14.97 9.37
C THR A 272 -17.59 -15.59 8.11
N ILE A 273 -16.77 -16.13 7.20
CA ILE A 273 -17.23 -16.83 6.00
C ILE A 273 -18.03 -18.08 6.39
N ALA A 274 -17.53 -18.89 7.32
CA ALA A 274 -18.20 -20.10 7.79
C ALA A 274 -19.56 -19.78 8.44
N ALA A 275 -19.67 -18.65 9.15
CA ALA A 275 -20.93 -18.16 9.69
C ALA A 275 -21.92 -17.78 8.58
N SER A 276 -21.45 -17.12 7.51
CA SER A 276 -22.23 -16.84 6.30
C SER A 276 -22.78 -18.13 5.67
N GLU A 277 -21.91 -19.12 5.45
CA GLU A 277 -22.22 -20.34 4.71
C GLU A 277 -23.19 -21.29 5.43
N ARG A 278 -23.54 -21.03 6.71
CA ARG A 278 -24.62 -21.74 7.39
C ARG A 278 -25.97 -21.62 6.66
N ARG A 279 -26.12 -20.59 5.82
CA ARG A 279 -27.36 -20.32 5.06
C ARG A 279 -27.27 -20.82 3.64
N VAL A 280 -26.25 -20.35 2.92
CA VAL A 280 -26.04 -20.61 1.49
C VAL A 280 -24.54 -20.78 1.27
N ALA A 281 -24.14 -21.86 0.61
CA ALA A 281 -22.75 -22.06 0.23
C ALA A 281 -22.31 -20.98 -0.78
N LEU A 282 -21.10 -20.47 -0.62
CA LEU A 282 -20.50 -19.54 -1.58
C LEU A 282 -20.04 -20.30 -2.84
N ASP A 283 -19.87 -19.58 -3.95
CA ASP A 283 -19.21 -20.14 -5.13
C ASP A 283 -17.79 -20.61 -4.74
N PRO A 284 -17.46 -21.91 -4.92
CA PRO A 284 -16.17 -22.45 -4.50
C PRO A 284 -14.97 -21.77 -5.15
N ASN A 285 -15.09 -21.29 -6.39
CA ASN A 285 -14.00 -20.63 -7.11
C ASN A 285 -13.76 -19.23 -6.55
N VAL A 286 -14.83 -18.47 -6.28
CA VAL A 286 -14.73 -17.13 -5.65
C VAL A 286 -14.13 -17.25 -4.25
N LYS A 287 -14.58 -18.24 -3.47
CA LYS A 287 -14.04 -18.53 -2.14
C LYS A 287 -12.56 -18.88 -2.19
N ALA A 288 -12.16 -19.80 -3.06
CA ALA A 288 -10.75 -20.23 -3.14
C ALA A 288 -9.83 -19.08 -3.61
N ALA A 289 -10.25 -18.32 -4.62
CA ALA A 289 -9.49 -17.18 -5.13
C ALA A 289 -9.35 -16.06 -4.09
N GLY A 290 -10.44 -15.71 -3.40
CA GLY A 290 -10.44 -14.68 -2.36
C GLY A 290 -9.60 -15.06 -1.14
N LEU A 291 -9.69 -16.31 -0.66
CA LEU A 291 -8.88 -16.79 0.45
C LEU A 291 -7.39 -16.89 0.07
N ALA A 292 -7.06 -17.39 -1.12
CA ALA A 292 -5.68 -17.44 -1.59
C ALA A 292 -5.06 -16.03 -1.69
N ASN A 293 -5.85 -15.05 -2.14
CA ASN A 293 -5.42 -13.66 -2.19
C ASN A 293 -5.24 -13.05 -0.79
N LEU A 294 -6.18 -13.26 0.13
CA LEU A 294 -6.03 -12.87 1.54
C LEU A 294 -4.75 -13.46 2.15
N TYR A 295 -4.48 -14.74 1.89
CA TYR A 295 -3.30 -15.43 2.41
C TYR A 295 -2.03 -14.77 1.88
N ALA A 296 -1.95 -14.55 0.57
CA ALA A 296 -0.81 -13.87 -0.04
C ALA A 296 -0.59 -12.45 0.52
N LEU A 297 -1.67 -11.68 0.75
CA LEU A 297 -1.60 -10.31 1.28
C LEU A 297 -1.23 -10.24 2.75
N THR A 298 -1.49 -11.30 3.52
CA THR A 298 -1.24 -11.34 4.97
C THR A 298 0.05 -12.06 5.34
N GLU A 299 0.69 -12.79 4.41
CA GLU A 299 1.85 -13.64 4.69
C GLU A 299 3.04 -12.83 5.25
N GLY A 300 3.52 -13.21 6.44
CA GLY A 300 4.62 -12.52 7.12
C GLY A 300 4.31 -11.10 7.59
N ARG A 301 3.03 -10.70 7.61
CA ARG A 301 2.59 -9.35 8.00
C ARG A 301 2.15 -9.28 9.46
N SER A 302 2.11 -8.07 9.99
CA SER A 302 1.63 -7.78 11.35
C SER A 302 0.61 -6.64 11.33
N PHE A 303 -0.42 -6.80 12.16
CA PHE A 303 -1.62 -5.98 12.11
C PHE A 303 -1.89 -5.32 13.46
N PHE A 304 -2.30 -4.06 13.43
CA PHE A 304 -2.99 -3.43 14.56
C PHE A 304 -4.50 -3.57 14.38
N GLY A 305 -5.27 -3.43 15.45
CA GLY A 305 -6.70 -3.74 15.39
C GLY A 305 -7.40 -3.75 16.73
N CYS A 306 -8.69 -4.06 16.69
CA CYS A 306 -9.52 -4.31 17.86
C CYS A 306 -10.56 -5.38 17.60
N TYR A 307 -10.91 -6.11 18.65
CA TYR A 307 -12.14 -6.87 18.81
C TYR A 307 -13.09 -6.08 19.72
N TYR A 308 -14.33 -5.96 19.30
CA TYR A 308 -15.37 -5.26 20.07
C TYR A 308 -16.75 -5.80 19.74
N GLY A 309 -17.68 -5.67 20.68
CA GLY A 309 -18.98 -6.28 20.53
C GLY A 309 -19.94 -5.94 21.66
N TYR A 310 -21.11 -6.57 21.63
CA TYR A 310 -21.95 -6.68 22.79
C TYR A 310 -22.69 -8.03 22.78
N SER A 311 -22.81 -8.64 23.95
CA SER A 311 -23.75 -9.75 24.18
C SER A 311 -24.31 -9.59 25.60
N ARG A 312 -25.47 -8.94 25.71
CA ARG A 312 -26.14 -8.75 27.01
C ARG A 312 -26.94 -9.98 27.45
N ASP A 313 -27.24 -10.86 26.52
CA ASP A 313 -28.02 -12.07 26.73
C ASP A 313 -27.63 -13.16 25.73
N PRO A 314 -27.99 -14.44 25.98
CA PRO A 314 -27.65 -15.54 25.09
C PRO A 314 -28.37 -15.50 23.73
N TRP A 315 -29.42 -14.70 23.60
CA TRP A 315 -30.33 -14.71 22.46
C TRP A 315 -29.96 -13.67 21.41
N SER A 316 -29.08 -12.72 21.76
CA SER A 316 -28.59 -11.70 20.85
C SER A 316 -27.12 -11.40 21.09
N GLY A 317 -26.43 -11.12 19.99
CA GLY A 317 -25.07 -10.63 20.08
C GLY A 317 -24.62 -9.96 18.81
N HIS A 318 -23.58 -9.17 18.97
CA HIS A 318 -22.89 -8.46 17.91
C HIS A 318 -21.40 -8.54 18.21
N SER A 319 -20.61 -9.04 17.28
CA SER A 319 -19.15 -9.03 17.35
C SER A 319 -18.60 -8.37 16.09
N ALA A 320 -17.56 -7.58 16.25
CA ALA A 320 -16.84 -6.96 15.17
C ALA A 320 -15.34 -6.99 15.45
N ALA A 321 -14.57 -7.12 14.38
CA ALA A 321 -13.13 -7.03 14.43
C ALA A 321 -12.62 -6.20 13.27
N PHE A 322 -11.55 -5.44 13.50
CA PHE A 322 -10.77 -4.88 12.41
C PHE A 322 -9.29 -5.15 12.57
N PHE A 323 -8.62 -5.25 11.43
CA PHE A 323 -7.19 -5.44 11.31
C PHE A 323 -6.67 -4.50 10.24
N VAL A 324 -5.55 -3.84 10.50
CA VAL A 324 -4.87 -2.97 9.56
C VAL A 324 -3.38 -3.32 9.55
N ASP A 325 -2.86 -3.63 8.37
CA ASP A 325 -1.46 -3.94 8.12
C ASP A 325 -0.60 -2.72 8.44
N THR A 326 0.37 -2.90 9.32
CA THR A 326 1.25 -1.82 9.81
C THR A 326 2.21 -1.25 8.75
N VAL A 327 2.29 -1.87 7.57
CA VAL A 327 3.22 -1.52 6.49
C VAL A 327 2.48 -1.10 5.22
N SER A 328 1.47 -1.85 4.76
CA SER A 328 0.75 -1.55 3.51
C SER A 328 -0.58 -0.82 3.70
N GLY A 329 -1.11 -0.77 4.92
CA GLY A 329 -2.48 -0.29 5.16
C GLY A 329 -3.56 -1.20 4.57
N PHE A 330 -3.22 -2.44 4.15
CA PHE A 330 -4.23 -3.44 3.83
C PHE A 330 -5.09 -3.70 5.07
N SER A 331 -6.40 -3.58 4.95
CA SER A 331 -7.32 -3.60 6.07
C SER A 331 -8.46 -4.58 5.84
N VAL A 332 -8.89 -5.21 6.94
CA VAL A 332 -10.03 -6.13 6.95
C VAL A 332 -10.92 -5.79 8.12
N TYR A 333 -12.21 -5.68 7.85
CA TYR A 333 -13.27 -5.55 8.83
C TYR A 333 -14.20 -6.76 8.73
N THR A 334 -14.52 -7.36 9.88
CA THR A 334 -15.54 -8.37 10.03
C THR A 334 -16.57 -7.90 11.05
N ASP A 335 -17.82 -8.24 10.80
CA ASP A 335 -18.95 -7.92 11.63
C ASP A 335 -19.93 -9.08 11.56
N SER A 336 -20.41 -9.54 12.71
CA SER A 336 -21.47 -10.53 12.79
C SER A 336 -22.47 -10.15 13.87
N TYR A 337 -23.75 -10.34 13.57
CA TYR A 337 -24.82 -10.18 14.54
C TYR A 337 -25.82 -11.32 14.44
N TRP A 338 -26.44 -11.67 15.56
CA TRP A 338 -27.51 -12.66 15.62
C TRP A 338 -28.58 -12.24 16.62
N VAL A 339 -29.80 -12.69 16.34
CA VAL A 339 -30.98 -12.59 17.19
C VAL A 339 -31.77 -13.88 16.98
N GLU A 340 -32.06 -14.64 18.04
CA GLU A 340 -32.88 -15.87 17.95
C GLU A 340 -34.39 -15.60 17.85
#